data_AF-A0A519TLV9-F1
#
_entry.id   AF-A0A519TLV9-F1
#
_cell.length_a   1.000
_cell.length_b   1.000
_cell.length_c   1.000
_cell.angle_alpha   90.00
_cell.angle_beta   90.00
_cell.angle_gamma   90.00
#
_symmetry.space_group_name_H-M   'P 1'
#
loop_
_entity.id
_entity.type
_entity.pdbx_description
1 polymer ?
#
loop_
_entity_poly.entity_id
_entity_poly.type
_entity_poly.pdbx_seq_one_letter_code
_entity_poly.pdbx_strand_id
1 'polypeptide(L)' 'AVVDRDGRAFDVPNLYISDNSTFPSALSVNPALTIMALSLRTADKFLARERRRDA' A
#
# COMPACT_ATOMS: atom_id res chain seq x y z
N ALA A 1 -11.44 2.88 7.39
CA ALA A 1 -10.21 2.59 6.63
C ALA A 1 -9.17 3.64 6.99
N VAL A 2 -7.88 3.29 7.02
CA VAL A 2 -6.77 4.22 7.39
C VAL A 2 -5.81 4.55 6.24
N VAL A 3 -5.85 3.74 5.17
CA VAL A 3 -5.10 3.97 3.93
C VAL A 3 -6.01 3.95 2.70
N ASP A 4 -5.56 4.58 1.63
CA ASP A 4 -6.19 4.52 0.32
C ASP A 4 -5.95 3.16 -0.38
N ARG A 5 -6.50 3.01 -1.60
CA ARG A 5 -6.38 1.79 -2.42
C ARG A 5 -4.94 1.40 -2.77
N ASP A 6 -4.01 2.35 -2.71
CA ASP A 6 -2.60 2.19 -3.07
C ASP A 6 -1.71 2.07 -1.82
N GLY A 7 -2.30 2.06 -0.61
CA GLY A 7 -1.58 1.91 0.66
C GLY A 7 -1.08 3.22 1.26
N ARG A 8 -1.48 4.38 0.75
CA ARG A 8 -1.10 5.69 1.32
C ARG A 8 -2.00 6.06 2.48
N ALA A 9 -1.43 6.52 3.59
CA ALA A 9 -2.19 7.03 4.73
C ALA A 9 -3.02 8.26 4.35
N PHE A 10 -4.25 8.36 4.87
CA PHE A 10 -5.12 9.51 4.61
C PHE A 10 -4.62 10.78 5.29
N ASP A 11 -4.22 10.67 6.57
CA ASP A 11 -3.93 11.84 7.40
C ASP A 11 -2.46 12.26 7.35
N VAL A 12 -1.55 11.33 7.05
CA VAL A 12 -0.10 11.59 7.06
C VAL A 12 0.42 11.60 5.61
N PRO A 13 0.87 12.76 5.11
CA PRO A 13 1.41 12.85 3.76
C PRO A 13 2.72 12.06 3.67
N ASN A 14 2.90 11.39 2.51
CA ASN A 14 4.09 10.59 2.21
C ASN A 14 4.31 9.38 3.14
N LEU A 15 3.29 8.95 3.89
CA LEU A 15 3.31 7.70 4.64
C LEU A 15 2.57 6.60 3.88
N TYR A 16 3.19 5.44 3.79
CA TYR A 16 2.63 4.25 3.14
C TYR A 16 2.71 3.05 4.08
N ILE A 17 1.69 2.21 4.04
CA ILE A 17 1.59 0.96 4.82
C ILE A 17 1.34 -0.17 3.82
N SER A 18 2.12 -1.24 3.92
CA SER A 18 1.97 -2.41 3.07
C SER A 18 2.23 -3.70 3.84
N ASP A 19 1.28 -4.03 4.70
CA ASP A 19 1.29 -5.22 5.53
C ASP A 19 -0.13 -5.80 5.64
N ASN A 20 -0.31 -6.79 6.54
CA ASN A 20 -1.61 -7.41 6.79
C ASN A 20 -2.65 -6.45 7.41
N SER A 21 -2.24 -5.33 8.02
CA SER A 21 -3.18 -4.38 8.65
C SER A 21 -4.05 -3.64 7.62
N THR A 22 -3.63 -3.67 6.34
CA THR A 22 -4.34 -3.02 5.23
C THR A 22 -5.54 -3.82 4.71
N PHE A 23 -5.66 -5.10 5.06
CA PHE A 23 -6.82 -5.91 4.68
C PHE A 23 -8.03 -5.53 5.55
N PRO A 24 -9.22 -5.34 4.95
CA PRO A 24 -10.42 -4.91 5.69
C PRO A 24 -11.03 -6.01 6.56
N SER A 25 -10.56 -7.25 6.44
CA SER A 25 -11.06 -8.42 7.18
C SER A 25 -9.96 -9.44 7.41
N ALA A 26 -10.22 -10.37 8.33
CA ALA A 26 -9.35 -11.54 8.53
C ALA A 26 -9.23 -12.38 7.26
N LEU A 27 -8.08 -13.03 7.09
CA LEU A 27 -7.76 -13.87 5.94
C LEU A 27 -7.76 -15.35 6.36
N SER A 28 -8.27 -16.22 5.49
CA SER A 28 -8.42 -17.65 5.78
C SER A 28 -7.13 -18.46 5.70
N VAL A 29 -6.13 -17.99 4.95
CA VAL A 29 -4.88 -18.69 4.66
C VAL A 29 -3.70 -17.75 4.89
N ASN A 30 -2.48 -18.28 4.97
CA ASN A 30 -1.28 -17.47 5.14
C ASN A 30 -1.15 -16.43 4.00
N PRO A 31 -1.17 -15.12 4.30
CA PRO A 31 -1.22 -14.08 3.29
C PRO A 31 0.16 -13.57 2.83
N ALA A 32 1.26 -14.22 3.20
CA ALA A 32 2.61 -13.70 2.97
C ALA A 32 2.88 -13.32 1.50
N LEU A 33 2.54 -14.19 0.54
CA LEU A 33 2.70 -13.90 -0.89
C LEU A 33 1.79 -12.76 -1.36
N THR A 34 0.58 -12.67 -0.82
CA THR A 34 -0.37 -11.59 -1.12
C THR A 34 0.14 -10.25 -0.59
N ILE A 35 0.71 -10.22 0.61
CA ILE A 35 1.34 -9.02 1.18
C ILE A 35 2.51 -8.59 0.30
N MET A 36 3.41 -9.50 -0.07
CA MET A 36 4.53 -9.16 -0.96
C MET A 36 4.07 -8.60 -2.31
N ALA A 37 3.06 -9.20 -2.94
CA ALA A 37 2.48 -8.71 -4.18
C ALA A 37 1.87 -7.31 -4.01
N LEU A 38 1.16 -7.06 -2.89
CA LEU A 38 0.60 -5.76 -2.56
C LEU A 38 1.71 -4.71 -2.33
N SER A 39 2.81 -5.07 -1.67
CA SER A 39 3.96 -4.18 -1.45
C SER A 39 4.62 -3.76 -2.74
N LEU A 40 4.84 -4.68 -3.68
CA LEU A 40 5.35 -4.35 -5.00
C LEU A 40 4.40 -3.40 -5.74
N ARG A 41 3.09 -3.68 -5.72
CA ARG A 41 2.09 -2.78 -6.31
C ARG A 41 2.09 -1.39 -5.67
N THR A 42 2.19 -1.29 -4.34
CA THR A 42 2.27 0.00 -3.63
C THR A 42 3.54 0.76 -4.01
N ALA A 43 4.69 0.08 -4.11
CA ALA A 43 5.94 0.69 -4.53
C ALA A 43 5.86 1.26 -5.95
N ASP A 44 5.24 0.54 -6.90
CA ASP A 44 5.02 1.04 -8.26
C ASP A 44 4.18 2.32 -8.28
N LYS A 45 3.12 2.37 -7.46
CA LYS A 45 2.26 3.56 -7.34
C LYS A 45 2.98 4.73 -6.70
N PHE A 46 3.82 4.47 -5.70
CA PHE A 46 4.69 5.47 -5.09
C PHE A 46 5.63 6.07 -6.12
N LEU A 47 6.42 5.24 -6.82
CA LEU A 47 7.38 5.70 -7.82
C LEU A 47 6.71 6.45 -8.98
N ALA A 48 5.54 6.01 -9.43
CA ALA A 48 4.78 6.71 -10.45
C ALA A 48 4.28 8.09 -9.99
N ARG A 49 3.98 8.26 -8.70
CA ARG A 49 3.62 9.57 -8.11
C ARG A 49 4.84 10.47 -7.99
N GLU A 50 5.98 9.95 -7.52
CA GLU A 50 7.24 10.70 -7.41
C GLU A 50 7.70 11.22 -8.79
N ARG A 51 7.70 10.36 -9.81
CA ARG A 51 8.04 10.77 -11.19
C ARG A 51 7.15 11.88 -11.74
N ARG A 52 5.88 11.94 -11.32
CA ARG A 52 4.96 13.02 -11.71
C ARG A 52 5.17 14.31 -10.92
N ARG A 53 5.76 14.23 -9.73
CA ARG A 53 6.12 15.41 -8.93
C ARG A 53 7.39 16.08 -9.45
N ASP A 54 8.30 15.28 -10.01
CA ASP A 54 9.59 15.73 -10.51
C ASP A 54 9.52 16.27 -11.96
N ALA A 55 8.37 16.10 -12.64
CA ALA A 55 8.08 16.59 -13.98
C ALA A 55 7.29 17.91 -13.93
#